data_AF-D8JQY7-F1
#
_entry.id   AF-D8JQY7-F1
#
_cell.length_a   1.000
_cell.length_b   1.000
_cell.length_c   1.000
_cell.angle_alpha   90.00
_cell.angle_beta   90.00
_cell.angle_gamma   90.00
#
_symmetry.space_group_name_H-M   'P 1'
#
loop_
_entity.id
_entity.type
_entity.pdbx_description
1 polymer ?
#
loop_
_entity_poly.entity_id
_entity_poly.type
_entity_poly.pdbx_seq_one_letter_code
_entity_poly.pdbx_strand_id
1 'polypeptide(L)'
;MHRGAKKIAASHAGSILRTGIVAAIVALSAAGASAGDLIVRYDQSQLLHLPRPASEVIVGNPSIADVTLQDGNLLVVTGKTFGITNVIALDAAHNVIQDQRVMVERDDTRTVNLHKGSTRFTYACTPNCEPTLTIGDDKDFFSAVQTANNQKTKFSEGSSDSSSSANSQQ
;
A
#
# COMPACT_ATOMS: atom_id res chain seq x y z
N MET A 1 66.21 -67.10 40.67
CA MET A 1 64.97 -67.89 40.78
C MET A 1 64.19 -67.37 41.96
N HIS A 2 62.99 -66.82 41.72
CA HIS A 2 61.95 -66.36 42.67
C HIS A 2 61.24 -65.19 41.98
N ARG A 3 59.92 -65.03 41.99
CA ARG A 3 58.75 -65.68 42.58
C ARG A 3 57.61 -65.23 41.66
N GLY A 4 56.62 -66.06 41.35
CA GLY A 4 55.45 -66.20 42.20
C GLY A 4 54.23 -65.65 41.44
N ALA A 5 53.42 -66.56 40.93
CA ALA A 5 52.16 -66.25 40.26
C ALA A 5 51.07 -65.91 41.30
N LYS A 6 50.27 -64.89 41.03
CA LYS A 6 48.95 -64.73 41.65
C LYS A 6 47.96 -64.26 40.58
N LYS A 7 47.00 -65.12 40.25
CA LYS A 7 45.82 -64.79 39.44
C LYS A 7 44.86 -63.97 40.30
N ILE A 8 44.30 -62.89 39.76
CA ILE A 8 43.01 -62.34 40.19
C ILE A 8 42.22 -61.97 38.92
N ALA A 9 40.95 -62.37 38.94
CA ALA A 9 40.00 -62.37 37.85
C ALA A 9 39.56 -60.97 37.38
N ALA A 10 39.16 -60.91 36.11
CA ALA A 10 38.46 -59.80 35.50
C ALA A 10 36.99 -59.75 35.95
N SER A 11 36.38 -58.56 36.01
CA SER A 11 35.12 -58.30 35.28
C SER A 11 34.69 -56.81 35.29
N HIS A 12 34.02 -56.42 34.20
CA HIS A 12 33.27 -55.19 33.84
C HIS A 12 34.13 -53.95 33.51
N ALA A 13 34.43 -53.61 32.25
CA ALA A 13 33.56 -53.27 31.11
C ALA A 13 32.67 -52.04 31.37
N GLY A 14 32.97 -50.93 30.70
CA GLY A 14 32.15 -49.70 30.73
C GLY A 14 32.88 -48.48 30.17
N SER A 15 33.29 -48.55 28.90
CA SER A 15 33.88 -47.43 28.15
C SER A 15 32.83 -46.38 27.85
N ILE A 16 32.97 -45.16 28.37
CA ILE A 16 32.22 -43.99 27.91
C ILE A 16 33.19 -42.81 27.86
N LEU A 17 33.73 -42.49 26.69
CA LEU A 17 34.15 -41.12 26.43
C LEU A 17 34.16 -40.80 24.93
N ARG A 18 33.41 -39.75 24.60
CA ARG A 18 33.51 -38.85 23.44
C ARG A 18 32.70 -39.23 22.18
N THR A 19 31.41 -38.97 22.26
CA THR A 19 30.60 -38.55 21.11
C THR A 19 30.10 -37.14 21.37
N GLY A 20 30.42 -36.18 20.49
CA GLY A 20 29.96 -34.80 20.57
C GLY A 20 29.83 -34.23 19.16
N ILE A 21 28.62 -34.33 18.62
CA ILE A 21 28.17 -33.98 17.27
C ILE A 21 28.32 -32.46 17.04
N VAL A 22 28.97 -32.06 15.95
CA VAL A 22 28.92 -30.68 15.44
C VAL A 22 28.19 -30.70 14.09
N ALA A 23 26.86 -30.74 14.16
CA ALA A 23 25.99 -30.43 13.02
C ALA A 23 25.63 -28.95 13.11
N ALA A 24 26.34 -28.10 12.37
CA ALA A 24 26.00 -26.69 12.23
C ALA A 24 24.75 -26.58 11.34
N ILE A 25 23.57 -26.57 11.95
CA ILE A 25 22.31 -26.30 11.29
C ILE A 25 22.28 -24.79 11.01
N VAL A 26 22.50 -24.41 9.75
CA VAL A 26 22.23 -23.05 9.26
C VAL A 26 20.72 -22.89 9.23
N ALA A 27 20.14 -22.36 10.30
CA ALA A 27 18.75 -21.92 10.32
C ALA A 27 18.64 -20.65 9.48
N LEU A 28 18.40 -20.82 8.18
CA LEU A 28 18.01 -19.72 7.30
C LEU A 28 16.57 -19.34 7.68
N SER A 29 16.43 -18.33 8.54
CA SER A 29 15.16 -17.75 8.90
C SER A 29 14.51 -17.17 7.64
N ALA A 30 13.50 -17.87 7.12
CA ALA A 30 12.58 -17.31 6.14
C ALA A 30 11.85 -16.13 6.80
N ALA A 31 12.30 -14.90 6.54
CA ALA A 31 11.52 -13.73 6.84
C ALA A 31 10.24 -13.83 6.00
N GLY A 32 9.10 -14.11 6.64
CA GLY A 32 7.82 -14.11 5.97
C GLY A 32 7.59 -12.74 5.33
N ALA A 33 7.45 -12.72 4.01
CA ALA A 33 7.00 -11.53 3.31
C ALA A 33 5.55 -11.27 3.74
N SER A 34 5.38 -10.42 4.75
CA SER A 34 4.08 -9.79 5.01
C SER A 34 3.70 -9.06 3.72
N ALA A 35 2.52 -9.34 3.18
CA ALA A 35 1.94 -8.45 2.18
C ALA A 35 1.91 -7.05 2.81
N GLY A 36 2.72 -6.14 2.26
CA GLY A 36 2.81 -4.78 2.77
C GLY A 36 1.52 -4.02 2.49
N ASP A 37 1.33 -2.91 3.18
CA ASP A 37 0.23 -2.00 2.87
C ASP A 37 0.43 -1.40 1.49
N LEU A 38 -0.66 -1.32 0.72
CA LEU A 38 -0.67 -0.55 -0.51
C LEU A 38 -0.79 0.91 -0.13
N ILE A 39 0.33 1.62 -0.25
CA ILE A 39 0.39 3.05 0.01
C ILE A 39 -0.16 3.80 -1.20
N VAL A 40 -1.26 4.51 -1.00
CA VAL A 40 -1.88 5.34 -2.03
C VAL A 40 -1.82 6.78 -1.57
N ARG A 41 -1.31 7.66 -2.43
CA ARG A 41 -1.28 9.09 -2.12
C ARG A 41 -2.67 9.68 -2.37
N TYR A 42 -3.09 10.58 -1.50
CA TYR A 42 -4.32 11.34 -1.65
C TYR A 42 -4.38 12.03 -3.02
N ASP A 43 -5.54 11.96 -3.68
CA ASP A 43 -5.78 12.43 -5.06
C ASP A 43 -4.89 11.79 -6.13
N GLN A 44 -4.28 10.63 -5.84
CA GLN A 44 -3.47 9.86 -6.77
C GLN A 44 -3.96 8.42 -6.87
N SER A 45 -3.58 7.76 -7.96
CA SER A 45 -3.88 6.35 -8.19
C SER A 45 -2.64 5.47 -8.08
N GLN A 46 -2.87 4.21 -7.70
CA GLN A 46 -1.89 3.14 -7.69
C GLN A 46 -2.44 1.93 -8.42
N LEU A 47 -1.52 1.20 -9.07
CA LEU A 47 -1.84 -0.01 -9.80
C LEU A 47 -1.58 -1.23 -8.91
N LEU A 48 -2.59 -2.08 -8.76
CA LEU A 48 -2.51 -3.34 -8.04
C LEU A 48 -2.80 -4.49 -9.01
N HIS A 49 -1.79 -5.30 -9.27
CA HIS A 49 -1.92 -6.48 -10.12
C HIS A 49 -2.47 -7.65 -9.31
N LEU A 50 -3.49 -8.31 -9.85
CA LEU A 50 -4.11 -9.49 -9.25
C LEU A 50 -3.46 -10.78 -9.76
N PRO A 51 -3.40 -11.83 -8.94
CA PRO A 51 -2.81 -13.10 -9.35
C PRO A 51 -3.65 -13.86 -10.40
N ARG A 52 -4.95 -13.56 -10.49
CA ARG A 52 -5.93 -14.15 -11.42
C ARG A 52 -7.01 -13.11 -11.75
N PRO A 53 -7.84 -13.33 -12.79
CA PRO A 53 -8.95 -12.43 -13.07
C PRO A 53 -9.98 -12.37 -11.93
N ALA A 54 -10.32 -11.15 -11.51
CA ALA A 54 -11.45 -10.86 -10.63
C ALA A 54 -12.75 -10.77 -11.43
N SER A 55 -13.84 -11.20 -10.80
CA SER A 55 -15.21 -10.97 -11.26
C SER A 55 -15.95 -9.96 -10.40
N GLU A 56 -15.49 -9.77 -9.17
CA GLU A 56 -16.09 -8.84 -8.21
C GLU A 56 -14.99 -8.18 -7.36
N VAL A 57 -15.18 -6.90 -7.04
CA VAL A 57 -14.28 -6.12 -6.18
C VAL A 57 -15.12 -5.46 -5.10
N ILE A 58 -14.69 -5.62 -3.84
CA ILE A 58 -15.32 -5.07 -2.65
C ILE A 58 -14.34 -4.12 -1.99
N VAL A 59 -14.79 -2.90 -1.72
CA VAL A 59 -14.01 -1.89 -1.00
C VAL A 59 -14.60 -1.70 0.39
N GLY A 60 -13.78 -1.84 1.43
CA GLY A 60 -14.24 -1.73 2.82
C GLY A 60 -14.86 -0.37 3.12
N ASN A 61 -14.23 0.72 2.69
CA ASN A 61 -14.77 2.08 2.80
C ASN A 61 -14.52 2.92 1.53
N PRO A 62 -15.55 3.13 0.67
CA PRO A 62 -15.42 3.88 -0.60
C PRO A 62 -15.25 5.41 -0.43
N SER A 63 -15.35 5.93 0.81
CA SER A 63 -14.98 7.32 1.11
C SER A 63 -13.46 7.52 1.25
N ILE A 64 -12.72 6.45 1.57
CA ILE A 64 -11.24 6.46 1.73
C ILE A 64 -10.56 6.20 0.39
N ALA A 65 -10.96 5.16 -0.33
CA ALA A 65 -10.40 4.81 -1.63
C ALA A 65 -11.49 4.36 -2.59
N ASP A 66 -11.28 4.57 -3.88
CA ASP A 66 -12.11 4.04 -4.96
C ASP A 66 -11.29 3.07 -5.82
N VAL A 67 -11.95 2.08 -6.42
CA VAL A 67 -11.26 1.04 -7.18
C VAL A 67 -11.99 0.75 -8.47
N THR A 68 -11.25 0.73 -9.57
CA THR A 68 -11.75 0.28 -10.87
C THR A 68 -10.99 -0.96 -11.33
N LEU A 69 -11.72 -1.93 -11.86
CA LEU A 69 -11.15 -3.14 -12.46
C LEU A 69 -10.89 -2.89 -13.95
N GLN A 70 -9.63 -3.04 -14.35
CA GLN A 70 -9.15 -2.96 -15.73
C GLN A 70 -8.74 -4.37 -16.19
N ASP A 71 -9.22 -4.78 -17.36
CA ASP A 71 -8.85 -6.05 -18.03
C ASP A 71 -8.98 -7.32 -17.18
N GLY A 72 -9.76 -7.26 -16.10
CA GLY A 72 -10.03 -8.37 -15.18
C GLY A 72 -8.93 -8.68 -14.17
N ASN A 73 -7.68 -8.28 -14.37
CA ASN A 73 -6.58 -8.61 -13.44
C ASN A 73 -5.77 -7.40 -12.95
N LEU A 74 -6.17 -6.17 -13.29
CA LEU A 74 -5.51 -4.95 -12.87
C LEU A 74 -6.51 -4.06 -12.14
N LEU A 75 -6.20 -3.70 -10.90
CA LEU A 75 -6.97 -2.73 -10.13
C LEU A 75 -6.29 -1.37 -10.18
N VAL A 76 -7.05 -0.33 -10.54
CA VAL A 76 -6.64 1.06 -10.35
C VAL A 76 -7.28 1.54 -9.06
N VAL A 77 -6.46 1.72 -8.03
CA VAL A 77 -6.88 2.16 -6.69
C VAL A 77 -6.60 3.64 -6.54
N THR A 78 -7.62 4.46 -6.32
CA THR A 78 -7.51 5.92 -6.19
C THR A 78 -7.77 6.34 -4.75
N GLY A 79 -6.85 7.10 -4.16
CA GLY A 79 -7.00 7.64 -2.80
C GLY A 79 -7.94 8.85 -2.80
N LYS A 80 -9.01 8.80 -1.99
CA LYS A 80 -10.03 9.86 -1.89
C LYS A 80 -9.98 10.63 -0.57
N THR A 81 -9.73 9.95 0.54
CA THR A 81 -9.62 10.56 1.87
C THR A 81 -8.56 9.82 2.67
N PHE A 82 -7.89 10.51 3.59
CA PHE A 82 -6.90 9.89 4.48
C PHE A 82 -7.51 8.81 5.37
N GLY A 83 -6.77 7.72 5.55
CA GLY A 83 -7.19 6.62 6.42
C GLY A 83 -6.70 5.27 5.93
N ILE A 84 -7.15 4.22 6.61
CA ILE A 84 -6.85 2.83 6.26
C ILE A 84 -8.17 2.14 5.89
N THR A 85 -8.15 1.45 4.75
CA THR A 85 -9.23 0.57 4.31
C THR A 85 -8.64 -0.70 3.71
N ASN A 86 -9.45 -1.53 3.08
CA ASN A 86 -8.98 -2.68 2.32
C ASN A 86 -9.81 -2.88 1.05
N VAL A 87 -9.20 -3.58 0.11
CA VAL A 87 -9.78 -3.95 -1.18
C VAL A 87 -9.71 -5.46 -1.30
N ILE A 88 -10.87 -6.09 -1.46
CA ILE A 88 -11.03 -7.53 -1.62
C ILE A 88 -11.45 -7.81 -3.05
N ALA A 89 -10.70 -8.65 -3.74
CA ALA A 89 -11.05 -9.13 -5.08
C ALA A 89 -11.47 -10.60 -5.01
N LEU A 90 -12.55 -10.95 -5.71
CA LEU A 90 -13.09 -12.30 -5.80
C LEU A 90 -13.04 -12.82 -7.24
N ASP A 91 -12.80 -14.12 -7.41
CA ASP A 91 -12.98 -14.78 -8.71
C ASP A 91 -14.45 -15.17 -8.98
N ALA A 92 -14.73 -15.70 -10.18
CA ALA A 92 -16.08 -16.10 -10.60
C ALA A 92 -16.74 -17.17 -9.71
N ALA A 93 -15.96 -17.88 -8.89
CA ALA A 93 -16.45 -18.86 -7.94
C ALA A 93 -16.56 -18.28 -6.50
N HIS A 94 -16.51 -16.96 -6.35
CA HIS A 94 -16.55 -16.21 -5.09
C HIS A 94 -15.40 -16.54 -4.12
N ASN A 95 -14.26 -17.04 -4.63
CA ASN A 95 -13.08 -17.22 -3.80
C ASN A 95 -12.31 -15.90 -3.71
N VAL A 96 -11.81 -15.56 -2.51
CA VAL A 96 -10.91 -14.42 -2.33
C VAL A 96 -9.60 -14.69 -3.05
N ILE A 97 -9.26 -13.82 -4.01
CA ILE A 97 -8.00 -13.90 -4.76
C ILE A 97 -7.00 -12.82 -4.32
N GLN A 98 -7.48 -11.75 -3.70
CA GLN A 98 -6.66 -10.71 -3.10
C GLN A 98 -7.43 -10.07 -1.94
N ASP A 99 -6.74 -9.84 -0.82
CA ASP A 99 -7.19 -8.95 0.26
C ASP A 99 -6.02 -8.00 0.56
N GLN A 100 -6.17 -6.74 0.13
CA GLN A 100 -5.11 -5.75 0.20
C GLN A 100 -5.51 -4.64 1.15
N ARG A 101 -4.74 -4.45 2.23
CA ARG A 101 -4.86 -3.25 3.07
C ARG A 101 -4.34 -2.05 2.29
N VAL A 102 -5.14 -0.99 2.24
CA VAL A 102 -4.87 0.26 1.54
C VAL A 102 -4.72 1.36 2.57
N MET A 103 -3.57 2.03 2.57
CA MET A 103 -3.33 3.20 3.41
C MET A 103 -3.26 4.43 2.52
N VAL A 104 -4.21 5.35 2.72
CA VAL A 104 -4.25 6.62 2.00
C VAL A 104 -3.58 7.69 2.84
N GLU A 105 -2.45 8.20 2.35
CA GLU A 105 -1.64 9.20 3.04
C GLU A 105 -1.41 10.44 2.18
N ARG A 106 -0.88 11.49 2.81
CA ARG A 106 -0.54 12.73 2.13
C ARG A 106 0.75 12.56 1.35
N ASP A 107 0.78 13.10 0.14
CA ASP A 107 2.05 13.36 -0.53
C ASP A 107 2.68 14.62 0.06
N ASP A 108 3.69 14.44 0.91
CA ASP A 108 4.48 15.53 1.48
C ASP A 108 5.64 15.96 0.56
N THR A 109 5.83 15.26 -0.56
CA THR A 109 6.89 15.54 -1.51
C THR A 109 6.66 16.92 -2.13
N ARG A 110 7.58 17.86 -1.88
CA ARG A 110 7.51 19.24 -2.37
C ARG A 110 6.26 20.01 -1.92
N THR A 111 5.70 19.64 -0.78
CA THR A 111 4.59 20.35 -0.17
C THR A 111 5.12 21.22 0.97
N VAL A 112 4.69 22.48 1.03
CA VAL A 112 5.02 23.42 2.10
C VAL A 112 3.76 23.77 2.88
N ASN A 113 3.84 23.68 4.21
CA ASN A 113 2.76 24.08 5.11
C ASN A 113 3.18 25.37 5.83
N LEU A 114 2.44 26.45 5.61
CA LEU A 114 2.56 27.69 6.37
C LEU A 114 1.54 27.67 7.51
N HIS A 115 2.00 27.89 8.74
CA HIS A 115 1.15 27.98 9.92
C HIS A 115 1.10 29.41 10.46
N LYS A 116 -0.09 29.98 10.62
CA LYS A 116 -0.31 31.30 11.23
C LYS A 116 -1.21 31.16 12.45
N GLY A 117 -0.62 30.92 13.60
CA GLY A 117 -1.38 30.52 14.79
C GLY A 117 -1.98 29.13 14.59
N SER A 118 -3.30 28.99 14.74
CA SER A 118 -4.02 27.73 14.54
C SER A 118 -4.41 27.46 13.09
N THR A 119 -4.17 28.39 12.17
CA THR A 119 -4.53 28.23 10.75
C THR A 119 -3.37 27.65 9.95
N ARG A 120 -3.70 26.77 8.99
CA ARG A 120 -2.75 26.14 8.07
C ARG A 120 -3.05 26.51 6.63
N PHE A 121 -2.01 26.75 5.85
CA PHE A 121 -2.06 27.00 4.41
C PHE A 121 -1.08 26.06 3.72
N THR A 122 -1.55 25.29 2.75
CA THR A 122 -0.74 24.30 2.04
C THR A 122 -0.41 24.78 0.63
N TYR A 123 0.85 24.60 0.24
CA TYR A 123 1.38 24.94 -1.08
C TYR A 123 2.09 23.74 -1.70
N ALA A 124 1.94 23.54 -3.01
CA ALA A 124 2.70 22.57 -3.80
C ALA A 124 3.78 23.29 -4.61
N CYS A 125 5.03 22.86 -4.49
CA CYS A 125 6.19 23.57 -5.05
C CYS A 125 6.84 22.80 -6.19
N THR A 126 6.69 23.25 -7.44
CA THR A 126 7.42 22.67 -8.58
C THR A 126 7.55 23.67 -9.74
N PRO A 127 8.68 24.40 -9.89
CA PRO A 127 9.69 24.78 -8.89
C PRO A 127 9.24 25.94 -7.97
N ASN A 128 8.24 26.70 -8.39
CA ASN A 128 7.59 27.74 -7.58
C ASN A 128 6.44 27.13 -6.77
N CYS A 129 6.08 27.76 -5.66
CA CYS A 129 5.03 27.29 -4.75
C CYS A 129 3.69 27.91 -5.09
N GLU A 130 2.72 27.06 -5.44
CA GLU A 130 1.35 27.46 -5.75
C GLU A 130 0.39 26.93 -4.67
N PRO A 131 -0.68 27.66 -4.34
CA PRO A 131 -1.65 27.22 -3.34
C PRO A 131 -2.40 25.98 -3.82
N THR A 132 -2.67 25.05 -2.90
CA THR A 132 -3.38 23.79 -3.20
C THR A 132 -4.67 23.64 -2.38
N LEU A 133 -5.62 22.89 -2.92
CA LEU A 133 -6.82 22.46 -2.20
C LEU A 133 -6.45 21.33 -1.25
N THR A 134 -6.36 21.64 0.04
CA THR A 134 -6.01 20.65 1.06
C THR A 134 -7.00 20.66 2.21
N ILE A 135 -7.51 19.47 2.55
CA ILE A 135 -8.40 19.27 3.70
C ILE A 135 -7.67 19.64 5.01
N GLY A 136 -8.29 20.52 5.80
CA GLY A 136 -7.77 21.00 7.08
C GLY A 136 -7.03 22.34 7.01
N ASP A 137 -6.98 22.98 5.84
CA ASP A 137 -6.48 24.35 5.71
C ASP A 137 -7.52 25.39 6.16
N ASP A 138 -7.09 26.64 6.27
CA ASP A 138 -7.95 27.77 6.58
C ASP A 138 -9.16 27.83 5.63
N LYS A 139 -10.36 28.07 6.20
CA LYS A 139 -11.63 28.02 5.45
C LYS A 139 -11.69 29.04 4.31
N ASP A 140 -11.13 30.24 4.52
CA ASP A 140 -11.21 31.32 3.53
C ASP A 140 -10.19 31.09 2.43
N PHE A 141 -8.99 30.61 2.79
CA PHE A 141 -8.01 30.12 1.82
C PHE A 141 -8.55 28.96 0.97
N PHE A 142 -9.12 27.93 1.60
CA PHE A 142 -9.66 26.76 0.91
C PHE A 142 -10.76 27.17 -0.08
N SER A 143 -11.71 28.00 0.35
CA SER A 143 -12.79 28.47 -0.52
C SER A 143 -12.29 29.33 -1.68
N ALA A 144 -11.31 30.21 -1.46
CA ALA A 144 -10.71 31.02 -2.51
C ALA A 144 -10.03 30.16 -3.58
N VAL A 145 -9.21 29.19 -3.17
CA VAL A 145 -8.54 28.25 -4.10
C VAL A 145 -9.59 27.40 -4.83
N GLN A 146 -10.67 27.00 -4.16
CA GLN A 146 -11.74 26.18 -4.75
C GLN A 146 -12.50 26.96 -5.83
N THR A 147 -12.81 28.23 -5.58
CA THR A 147 -13.43 29.10 -6.58
C THR A 147 -12.54 29.25 -7.79
N ALA A 148 -11.23 29.50 -7.61
CA ALA A 148 -10.28 29.63 -8.71
C ALA A 148 -10.17 28.33 -9.53
N ASN A 149 -10.13 27.17 -8.86
CA ASN A 149 -10.10 25.86 -9.52
C ASN A 149 -11.38 25.58 -10.33
N ASN A 150 -12.56 25.81 -9.73
CA ASN A 150 -13.85 25.65 -10.40
C ASN A 150 -14.04 26.58 -11.60
N GLN A 151 -13.51 27.80 -11.54
CA GLN A 151 -13.51 28.69 -12.70
C GLN A 151 -12.67 28.10 -13.83
N LYS A 152 -11.46 27.61 -13.52
CA LYS A 152 -10.58 26.97 -14.51
C LYS A 152 -11.21 25.73 -15.14
N THR A 153 -11.85 24.86 -14.36
CA THR A 153 -12.51 23.65 -14.91
C THR A 153 -13.68 24.01 -15.83
N LYS A 154 -14.53 24.98 -15.44
CA LYS A 154 -15.62 25.48 -16.29
C LYS A 154 -15.14 26.04 -17.62
N PHE A 155 -13.99 26.72 -17.67
CA PHE A 155 -13.40 27.17 -18.93
C PHE A 155 -12.94 26.00 -19.82
N SER A 156 -12.46 24.91 -19.21
CA SER A 156 -12.04 23.70 -19.93
C SER A 156 -13.23 22.93 -20.52
N GLU A 157 -14.33 22.83 -19.78
CA GLU A 157 -15.56 22.14 -20.21
C GLU A 157 -16.35 22.98 -21.22
N GLY A 158 -16.35 24.31 -21.09
CA GLY A 158 -17.03 25.22 -22.02
C GLY A 158 -16.47 25.24 -23.45
N SER A 159 -15.34 24.58 -23.70
CA SER A 159 -14.73 24.47 -25.04
C SER A 159 -15.03 23.15 -25.76
N SER A 160 -15.64 22.16 -25.09
CA SER A 160 -15.95 20.84 -25.68
C SER A 160 -17.38 20.70 -26.21
N ASP A 161 -18.29 21.62 -25.89
CA ASP A 161 -19.73 21.50 -26.25
C ASP A 161 -20.13 22.23 -27.54
N SER A 162 -19.21 22.93 -28.22
CA SER A 162 -19.54 23.71 -29.42
C SER A 162 -19.41 22.97 -30.76
N SER A 163 -19.18 21.64 -30.79
CA SER A 163 -18.94 20.90 -32.04
C SER A 163 -19.91 19.76 -32.37
N SER A 164 -21.00 19.55 -31.63
CA SER A 164 -21.91 18.40 -31.89
C SER A 164 -23.38 18.71 -32.15
N SER A 165 -23.77 19.98 -32.38
CA SER A 165 -25.17 20.34 -32.60
C SER A 165 -25.38 21.24 -33.82
N ALA A 166 -24.95 20.77 -35.01
CA ALA A 166 -25.30 21.42 -36.27
C ALA A 166 -25.42 20.43 -37.44
N ASN A 167 -26.18 19.35 -37.29
CA ASN A 167 -26.84 18.71 -38.44
C ASN A 167 -27.95 17.78 -37.97
N SER A 168 -29.21 18.14 -38.20
CA SER A 168 -30.41 17.29 -38.37
C SER A 168 -31.65 18.05 -37.92
N GLN A 169 -32.19 18.89 -38.80
CA GLN A 169 -33.63 19.13 -38.86
C GLN A 169 -33.98 19.06 -40.34
N GLN A 170 -34.61 17.93 -40.69
CA GLN A 170 -35.32 17.70 -41.94
C GLN A 170 -36.81 17.79 -41.62
#